data_AF-A0A2G9SVA7-F1
#
_entry.id   AF-A0A2G9SVA7-F1
#
_cell.length_a   1.000
_cell.length_b   1.000
_cell.length_c   1.000
_cell.angle_alpha   90.00
_cell.angle_beta   90.00
_cell.angle_gamma   90.00
#
_symmetry.space_group_name_H-M   'P 1'
#
loop_
_entity.id
_entity.type
_entity.pdbx_description
1 polymer ?
#
loop_
_entity_poly.entity_id
_entity_poly.type
_entity_poly.pdbx_seq_one_letter_code
_entity_poly.pdbx_strand_id
1 'polypeptide(L)'
;MQNEQHPEFGAEWWREMLSRRDANKRLVKLTALSAILSASGIFQGCDIDDEQEVSMDTTELQRQEGWNVGAPDKPLVLNGKTSQDSLNSLGWSAYLDPETLLKAYEPSRADLKPFVVTTLVQSLSQPSLRGQMSPIFTPAMQVAYSRGLGMKELLKQSKDPENVALVVDIAGAEAVAFGAALADVTHLVICFDNWPHPLGVVPSQETLGAMLYFAEEVSHKAKNASRKSSSSFFTR
;
A
#
# COMPACT_ATOMS: atom_id res chain seq x y z
N MET A 1 32.57 -3.43 15.58
CA MET A 1 31.12 -3.22 15.77
C MET A 1 30.75 -1.93 15.07
N GLN A 2 30.39 -2.02 13.78
CA GLN A 2 29.91 -0.88 13.01
C GLN A 2 28.40 -0.79 13.27
N ASN A 3 27.93 0.37 13.71
CA ASN A 3 26.50 0.67 13.83
C ASN A 3 25.88 0.61 12.43
N GLU A 4 24.99 -0.35 12.21
CA GLU A 4 24.08 -0.35 11.07
C GLU A 4 23.11 0.83 11.24
N GLN A 5 23.41 1.94 10.56
CA GLN A 5 22.44 3.00 10.34
C GLN A 5 21.48 2.50 9.28
N HIS A 6 20.32 1.98 9.68
CA HIS A 6 19.21 1.77 8.76
C HIS A 6 18.81 3.13 8.17
N PRO A 7 18.70 3.26 6.84
CA PRO A 7 18.25 4.51 6.23
C PRO A 7 16.85 4.87 6.75
N GLU A 8 16.70 6.10 7.24
CA GLU A 8 15.41 6.63 7.70
C GLU A 8 14.47 6.72 6.49
N PHE A 9 13.44 5.87 6.44
CA PHE A 9 12.54 5.74 5.29
C PHE A 9 11.09 6.05 5.66
N GLY A 10 10.44 6.93 4.89
CA GLY A 10 8.99 7.18 4.91
C GLY A 10 8.56 8.47 5.61
N ALA A 11 7.34 8.93 5.28
CA ALA A 11 6.77 10.20 5.76
C ALA A 11 6.71 10.30 7.30
N GLU A 12 6.87 11.51 7.85
CA GLU A 12 7.01 11.73 9.32
C GLU A 12 5.85 11.16 10.15
N TRP A 13 4.61 11.39 9.70
CA TRP A 13 3.40 10.91 10.37
C TRP A 13 3.31 9.37 10.39
N TRP A 14 3.95 8.71 9.42
CA TRP A 14 4.01 7.26 9.32
C TRP A 14 5.10 6.68 10.23
N ARG A 15 6.27 7.33 10.31
CA ARG A 15 7.30 6.96 11.29
C ARG A 15 6.74 7.05 12.72
N GLU A 16 5.94 8.07 12.99
CA GLU A 16 5.23 8.22 14.26
C GLU A 16 4.24 7.05 14.50
N MET A 17 3.57 6.54 13.47
CA MET A 17 2.69 5.38 13.58
C MET A 17 3.45 4.07 13.80
N LEU A 18 4.55 3.84 13.07
CA LEU A 18 5.40 2.65 13.23
C LEU A 18 5.99 2.56 14.64
N SER A 19 6.55 3.66 15.14
CA SER A 19 7.10 3.71 16.50
C SER A 19 6.04 3.39 17.57
N ARG A 20 4.79 3.84 17.39
CA ARG A 20 3.65 3.52 18.27
C ARG A 20 3.22 2.05 18.16
N ARG A 21 3.19 1.48 16.94
CA ARG A 21 2.86 0.06 16.70
C ARG A 21 3.94 -0.87 17.27
N ASP A 22 5.21 -0.51 17.13
CA ASP A 22 6.34 -1.26 17.71
C ASP A 22 6.40 -1.14 19.23
N ALA A 23 6.09 0.03 19.79
CA ALA A 23 5.91 0.18 21.23
C ALA A 23 4.79 -0.73 21.78
N ASN A 24 3.66 -0.83 21.07
CA ASN A 24 2.56 -1.72 21.44
C ASN A 24 2.91 -3.21 21.23
N LYS A 25 3.63 -3.58 20.17
CA LYS A 25 4.15 -4.94 19.97
C LYS A 25 5.16 -5.33 21.04
N ARG A 26 6.02 -4.41 21.50
CA ARG A 26 6.94 -4.63 22.63
C ARG A 26 6.18 -4.81 23.95
N LEU A 27 5.07 -4.08 24.15
CA LEU A 27 4.21 -4.25 25.33
C LEU A 27 3.52 -5.63 25.34
N VAL A 28 3.07 -6.12 24.17
CA VAL A 28 2.49 -7.47 24.01
C VAL A 28 3.56 -8.58 24.12
N LYS A 29 4.79 -8.34 23.65
CA LYS A 29 5.90 -9.28 23.85
C LYS A 29 6.34 -9.36 25.31
N LEU A 30 6.21 -8.28 26.09
CA LEU A 30 6.52 -8.29 27.53
C LEU A 30 5.49 -9.05 28.39
N THR A 31 4.26 -9.24 27.92
CA THR A 31 3.26 -10.10 28.60
C THR A 31 3.33 -11.57 28.16
N ALA A 32 3.96 -11.87 27.02
CA ALA A 32 4.12 -13.24 26.51
C ALA A 32 5.45 -13.93 26.88
N LEU A 33 6.41 -13.20 27.45
CA LEU A 33 7.76 -13.69 27.78
C LEU A 33 7.92 -14.29 29.19
N SER A 34 6.83 -14.72 29.82
CA SER A 34 6.85 -15.48 31.08
C SER A 34 6.61 -17.00 30.92
N ALA A 35 6.51 -17.52 29.69
CA ALA A 35 6.11 -18.91 29.45
C ALA A 35 7.04 -19.80 28.59
N ILE A 36 8.26 -19.35 28.23
CA ILE A 36 9.24 -20.24 27.54
C ILE A 36 10.61 -20.16 28.23
N LEU A 37 10.62 -20.58 29.49
CA LEU A 37 11.82 -21.01 30.21
C LEU A 37 11.56 -22.42 30.72
N SER A 38 11.60 -23.43 29.84
CA SER A 38 11.82 -24.85 30.19
C SER A 38 11.68 -25.78 28.98
N ALA A 39 12.83 -26.19 28.43
CA ALA A 39 13.11 -27.56 27.90
C ALA A 39 14.35 -27.46 26.99
N SER A 40 15.55 -27.67 27.55
CA SER A 40 16.39 -28.86 27.29
C SER A 40 17.04 -28.81 25.89
N GLY A 41 18.35 -28.62 25.70
CA GLY A 41 19.45 -29.24 26.43
C GLY A 41 19.75 -30.63 25.87
N ILE A 42 20.75 -30.71 24.98
CA ILE A 42 21.52 -31.90 24.53
C ILE A 42 20.85 -32.82 23.50
N PHE A 43 21.37 -32.83 22.25
CA PHE A 43 21.82 -34.03 21.54
C PHE A 43 22.94 -33.69 20.53
N GLN A 44 24.05 -34.42 20.63
CA GLN A 44 25.13 -34.48 19.66
C GLN A 44 24.70 -35.27 18.42
N GLY A 45 25.20 -34.85 17.25
CA GLY A 45 25.59 -35.74 16.15
C GLY A 45 24.46 -36.38 15.34
N CYS A 46 24.13 -35.76 14.21
CA CYS A 46 23.83 -36.42 12.93
C CYS A 46 24.14 -35.40 11.82
N ASP A 47 24.95 -35.77 10.84
CA ASP A 47 25.03 -35.09 9.55
C ASP A 47 23.64 -35.12 8.91
N ILE A 48 23.05 -33.95 8.78
CA ILE A 48 21.95 -33.70 7.85
C ILE A 48 22.33 -32.38 7.19
N ASP A 49 22.53 -32.40 5.88
CA ASP A 49 22.42 -31.21 5.03
C ASP A 49 20.98 -30.70 5.18
N ASP A 50 20.70 -30.06 6.30
CA ASP A 50 19.47 -29.33 6.53
C ASP A 50 19.66 -28.00 5.80
N GLU A 51 19.27 -27.96 4.52
CA GLU A 51 18.74 -26.72 3.94
C GLU A 51 17.66 -26.25 4.91
N GLN A 52 18.05 -25.37 5.82
CA GLN A 52 17.18 -24.88 6.87
C GLN A 52 16.04 -24.14 6.16
N GLU A 53 14.89 -24.81 6.02
CA GLU A 53 13.72 -24.24 5.39
C GLU A 53 13.22 -23.12 6.31
N VAL A 54 13.75 -21.91 6.09
CA VAL A 54 13.32 -20.73 6.83
C VAL A 54 11.95 -20.34 6.28
N SER A 55 10.90 -20.75 6.97
CA SER A 55 9.55 -20.26 6.77
C SER A 55 9.51 -18.76 7.12
N MET A 56 9.83 -17.90 6.15
CA MET A 56 9.75 -16.46 6.26
C MET A 56 8.51 -15.93 5.54
N ASP A 57 7.92 -14.86 6.06
CA ASP A 57 6.85 -14.13 5.38
C ASP A 57 7.35 -13.60 4.02
N THR A 58 6.56 -13.75 2.96
CA THR A 58 6.97 -13.38 1.60
C THR A 58 7.28 -11.90 1.46
N THR A 59 6.58 -11.02 2.20
CA THR A 59 6.82 -9.57 2.16
C THR A 59 8.14 -9.24 2.84
N GLU A 60 8.47 -9.96 3.92
CA GLU A 60 9.75 -9.81 4.60
C GLU A 60 10.90 -10.31 3.71
N LEU A 61 10.72 -11.43 3.01
CA LEU A 61 11.67 -11.93 2.02
C LEU A 61 11.90 -10.92 0.89
N GLN A 62 10.82 -10.34 0.33
CA GLN A 62 10.92 -9.34 -0.74
C GLN A 62 11.59 -8.05 -0.28
N ARG A 63 11.40 -7.68 0.99
CA ARG A 63 12.09 -6.52 1.57
C ARG A 63 13.60 -6.75 1.67
N GLN A 64 14.01 -7.97 2.02
CA GLN A 64 15.42 -8.34 2.22
C GLN A 64 16.13 -8.62 0.89
N GLU A 65 15.55 -9.47 0.05
CA GLU A 65 16.19 -10.02 -1.17
C GLU A 65 15.79 -9.30 -2.46
N GLY A 66 14.76 -8.46 -2.41
CA GLY A 66 14.23 -7.75 -3.56
C GLY A 66 12.84 -8.21 -3.99
N TRP A 67 12.10 -7.29 -4.61
CA TRP A 67 10.72 -7.50 -5.05
C TRP A 67 10.52 -8.64 -6.07
N ASN A 68 11.58 -9.09 -6.75
CA ASN A 68 11.57 -10.15 -7.76
C ASN A 68 12.36 -11.41 -7.33
N VAL A 69 12.52 -11.63 -6.03
CA VAL A 69 13.15 -12.83 -5.46
C VAL A 69 12.59 -14.11 -6.08
N GLY A 70 13.48 -14.99 -6.57
CA GLY A 70 13.09 -16.23 -7.27
C GLY A 70 12.60 -16.03 -8.73
N ALA A 71 12.53 -14.80 -9.23
CA ALA A 71 12.18 -14.49 -10.62
C ALA A 71 12.92 -13.27 -11.19
N PRO A 72 14.27 -13.17 -11.05
CA PRO A 72 15.01 -11.96 -11.38
C PRO A 72 14.92 -11.56 -12.86
N ASP A 73 14.80 -12.53 -13.75
CA ASP A 73 14.78 -12.33 -15.21
C ASP A 73 13.37 -12.06 -15.77
N LYS A 74 12.33 -12.05 -14.93
CA LYS A 74 10.95 -11.83 -15.36
C LYS A 74 10.55 -10.37 -15.13
N PRO A 75 10.21 -9.61 -16.19
CA PRO A 75 9.74 -8.23 -16.02
C PRO A 75 8.32 -8.20 -15.46
N LEU A 76 7.94 -7.06 -14.86
CA LEU A 76 6.55 -6.79 -14.54
C LEU A 76 5.73 -6.57 -15.82
N VAL A 77 4.51 -7.09 -15.83
CA VAL A 77 3.51 -6.81 -16.84
C VAL A 77 2.59 -5.71 -16.31
N LEU A 78 2.54 -4.58 -17.03
CA LEU A 78 1.68 -3.44 -16.74
C LEU A 78 0.60 -3.33 -17.82
N ASN A 79 -0.53 -3.99 -17.61
CA ASN A 79 -1.64 -3.95 -18.54
C ASN A 79 -2.26 -2.54 -18.59
N GLY A 80 -2.45 -1.99 -19.79
CA GLY A 80 -2.94 -0.62 -19.96
C GLY A 80 -1.91 0.46 -19.61
N LYS A 81 -0.60 0.15 -19.67
CA LYS A 81 0.47 1.14 -19.53
C LYS A 81 0.23 2.35 -20.42
N THR A 82 0.35 3.53 -19.83
CA THR A 82 0.26 4.83 -20.52
C THR A 82 1.47 5.69 -20.16
N SER A 83 1.70 6.77 -20.91
CA SER A 83 2.76 7.74 -20.65
C SER A 83 2.31 8.91 -19.79
N GLN A 84 0.99 9.14 -19.67
CA GLN A 84 0.39 10.30 -19.01
C GLN A 84 -0.50 9.89 -17.83
N ASP A 85 -0.65 10.80 -16.88
CA ASP A 85 -1.60 10.69 -15.77
C ASP A 85 -3.04 11.04 -16.18
N SER A 86 -3.97 10.95 -15.23
CA SER A 86 -5.39 11.24 -15.45
C SER A 86 -5.69 12.70 -15.80
N LEU A 87 -4.74 13.61 -15.58
CA LEU A 87 -4.81 15.01 -15.98
C LEU A 87 -4.09 15.28 -17.31
N ASN A 88 -3.69 14.23 -18.03
CA ASN A 88 -2.92 14.27 -19.28
C ASN A 88 -1.53 14.93 -19.13
N SER A 89 -0.93 14.80 -17.95
CA SER A 89 0.39 15.33 -17.61
C SER A 89 1.43 14.21 -17.43
N LEU A 90 2.70 14.59 -17.42
CA LEU A 90 3.82 13.72 -17.03
C LEU A 90 4.15 13.84 -15.53
N GLY A 91 3.30 14.54 -14.76
CA GLY A 91 3.51 14.82 -13.34
C GLY A 91 3.54 13.56 -12.47
N TRP A 92 2.95 12.46 -12.93
CA TRP A 92 3.00 11.15 -12.25
C TRP A 92 4.41 10.72 -11.83
N SER A 93 5.45 11.12 -12.56
CA SER A 93 6.83 10.69 -12.26
C SER A 93 7.31 11.20 -10.89
N ALA A 94 6.79 12.33 -10.42
CA ALA A 94 7.07 12.83 -9.08
C ALA A 94 6.55 11.87 -7.99
N TYR A 95 5.48 11.13 -8.29
CA TYR A 95 4.89 10.15 -7.38
C TYR A 95 5.57 8.77 -7.42
N LEU A 96 6.66 8.61 -8.18
CA LEU A 96 7.58 7.47 -8.00
C LEU A 96 8.35 7.58 -6.68
N ASP A 97 8.40 8.77 -6.08
CA ASP A 97 8.81 8.97 -4.70
C ASP A 97 7.70 8.45 -3.74
N PRO A 98 8.01 7.48 -2.87
CA PRO A 98 7.03 6.88 -1.96
C PRO A 98 6.37 7.89 -1.03
N GLU A 99 7.10 8.90 -0.56
CA GLU A 99 6.56 9.90 0.38
C GLU A 99 5.54 10.80 -0.30
N THR A 100 5.86 11.24 -1.53
CA THR A 100 4.98 12.04 -2.37
C THR A 100 3.70 11.27 -2.71
N LEU A 101 3.79 9.98 -3.04
CA LEU A 101 2.63 9.14 -3.30
C LEU A 101 1.77 8.89 -2.05
N LEU A 102 2.40 8.58 -0.90
CA LEU A 102 1.68 8.45 0.37
C LEU A 102 0.97 9.74 0.75
N LYS A 103 1.57 10.89 0.46
CA LYS A 103 0.97 12.20 0.73
C LYS A 103 -0.28 12.44 -0.11
N ALA A 104 -0.29 12.02 -1.38
CA ALA A 104 -1.46 12.15 -2.25
C ALA A 104 -2.66 11.36 -1.74
N TYR A 105 -2.42 10.17 -1.18
CA TYR A 105 -3.46 9.26 -0.67
C TYR A 105 -3.65 9.37 0.85
N GLU A 106 -3.07 10.37 1.51
CA GLU A 106 -3.21 10.56 2.95
C GLU A 106 -4.66 10.95 3.29
N PRO A 107 -5.36 10.22 4.18
CA PRO A 107 -6.68 10.63 4.63
C PRO A 107 -6.60 11.99 5.35
N SER A 108 -7.45 12.94 4.97
CA SER A 108 -7.51 14.26 5.62
C SER A 108 -7.93 14.19 7.11
N ARG A 109 -8.51 13.06 7.52
CA ARG A 109 -8.94 12.73 8.88
C ARG A 109 -7.86 11.96 9.63
N ALA A 110 -7.33 12.54 10.71
CA ALA A 110 -6.25 11.95 11.48
C ALA A 110 -6.60 10.61 12.14
N ASP A 111 -7.88 10.41 12.49
CA ASP A 111 -8.41 9.18 13.07
C ASP A 111 -8.42 8.01 12.08
N LEU A 112 -8.35 8.27 10.77
CA LEU A 112 -8.31 7.23 9.74
C LEU A 112 -6.89 6.75 9.40
N LYS A 113 -5.86 7.54 9.75
CA LYS A 113 -4.47 7.21 9.45
C LYS A 113 -4.00 5.84 10.00
N PRO A 114 -4.43 5.35 11.18
CA PRO A 114 -4.04 4.03 11.68
C PRO A 114 -4.50 2.85 10.80
N PHE A 115 -5.50 3.06 9.94
CA PHE A 115 -6.04 2.04 9.04
C PHE A 115 -5.37 2.03 7.66
N VAL A 116 -4.51 3.00 7.37
CA VAL A 116 -3.75 3.06 6.13
C VAL A 116 -2.67 1.98 6.15
N VAL A 117 -2.66 1.15 5.11
CA VAL A 117 -1.57 0.21 4.83
C VAL A 117 -0.67 0.80 3.76
N THR A 118 0.62 0.88 4.06
CA THR A 118 1.60 1.55 3.20
C THR A 118 2.48 0.57 2.44
N THR A 119 2.40 -0.73 2.74
CA THR A 119 3.25 -1.80 2.22
C THR A 119 3.46 -1.73 0.72
N LEU A 120 2.39 -1.58 -0.07
CA LEU A 120 2.50 -1.46 -1.53
C LEU A 120 3.30 -0.22 -1.97
N VAL A 121 3.01 0.96 -1.40
CA VAL A 121 3.72 2.19 -1.77
C VAL A 121 5.18 2.15 -1.32
N GLN A 122 5.47 1.54 -0.17
CA GLN A 122 6.83 1.37 0.34
C GLN A 122 7.71 0.52 -0.58
N SER A 123 7.12 -0.38 -1.39
CA SER A 123 7.89 -1.16 -2.36
C SER A 123 8.66 -0.29 -3.36
N LEU A 124 8.16 0.92 -3.66
CA LEU A 124 8.85 1.92 -4.49
C LEU A 124 10.19 2.41 -3.89
N SER A 125 10.50 2.08 -2.64
CA SER A 125 11.84 2.28 -2.07
C SER A 125 12.93 1.57 -2.87
N GLN A 126 12.63 0.40 -3.45
CA GLN A 126 13.58 -0.38 -4.22
C GLN A 126 13.77 0.24 -5.61
N PRO A 127 14.99 0.71 -5.96
CA PRO A 127 15.23 1.39 -7.24
C PRO A 127 14.94 0.51 -8.46
N SER A 128 15.20 -0.81 -8.35
CA SER A 128 14.95 -1.77 -9.42
C SER A 128 13.47 -1.93 -9.74
N LEU A 129 12.60 -1.87 -8.72
CA LEU A 129 11.15 -1.85 -8.91
C LEU A 129 10.69 -0.51 -9.49
N ARG A 130 11.13 0.60 -8.86
CA ARG A 130 10.78 1.96 -9.29
C ARG A 130 11.05 2.19 -10.77
N GLY A 131 12.16 1.67 -11.28
CA GLY A 131 12.54 1.77 -12.70
C GLY A 131 11.61 1.02 -13.67
N GLN A 132 10.80 0.07 -13.19
CA GLN A 132 9.82 -0.66 -14.02
C GLN A 132 8.42 -0.04 -13.98
N MET A 133 8.14 0.83 -13.00
CA MET A 133 6.80 1.36 -12.80
C MET A 133 6.44 2.44 -13.82
N SER A 134 5.16 2.48 -14.16
CA SER A 134 4.55 3.47 -15.05
C SER A 134 3.06 3.56 -14.73
N PRO A 135 2.38 4.67 -15.06
CA PRO A 135 0.95 4.76 -14.86
C PRO A 135 0.24 3.76 -15.77
N ILE A 136 -0.87 3.22 -15.28
CA ILE A 136 -1.75 2.35 -16.06
C ILE A 136 -3.17 2.90 -16.08
N PHE A 137 -3.88 2.64 -17.17
CA PHE A 137 -5.31 2.88 -17.30
C PHE A 137 -5.94 1.81 -18.18
N THR A 138 -6.94 1.11 -17.65
CA THR A 138 -7.62 0.01 -18.35
C THR A 138 -9.11 0.31 -18.54
N PRO A 139 -9.80 -0.38 -19.47
CA PRO A 139 -11.26 -0.26 -19.59
C PRO A 139 -12.01 -0.59 -18.30
N ALA A 140 -11.52 -1.55 -17.50
CA ALA A 140 -12.13 -1.90 -16.22
C ALA A 140 -12.02 -0.73 -15.21
N MET A 141 -10.88 -0.03 -15.18
CA MET A 141 -10.70 1.18 -14.37
C MET A 141 -11.67 2.28 -14.80
N GLN A 142 -11.90 2.47 -16.10
CA GLN A 142 -12.88 3.45 -16.60
C GLN A 142 -14.30 3.14 -16.09
N VAL A 143 -14.70 1.87 -16.10
CA VAL A 143 -16.00 1.42 -15.57
C VAL A 143 -16.06 1.65 -14.06
N ALA A 144 -15.02 1.30 -13.32
CA ALA A 144 -14.95 1.49 -11.87
C ALA A 144 -14.99 2.98 -11.48
N TYR A 145 -14.26 3.84 -12.19
CA TYR A 145 -14.32 5.29 -12.03
C TYR A 145 -15.75 5.81 -12.26
N SER A 146 -16.41 5.36 -13.34
CA SER A 146 -17.79 5.74 -13.65
C SER A 146 -18.77 5.31 -12.55
N ARG A 147 -18.59 4.10 -11.98
CA ARG A 147 -19.36 3.63 -10.81
C ARG A 147 -19.10 4.51 -9.58
N GLY A 148 -17.85 4.92 -9.36
CA GLY A 148 -17.48 5.85 -8.30
C GLY A 148 -18.16 7.21 -8.44
N LEU A 149 -18.27 7.75 -9.67
CA LEU A 149 -19.05 8.97 -9.92
C LEU A 149 -20.54 8.79 -9.58
N GLY A 150 -21.14 7.63 -9.88
CA GLY A 150 -22.50 7.32 -9.45
C GLY A 150 -22.65 7.31 -7.93
N MET A 151 -21.72 6.64 -7.23
CA MET A 151 -21.69 6.59 -5.77
C MET A 151 -21.52 7.97 -5.14
N LYS A 152 -20.66 8.82 -5.73
CA LYS A 152 -20.47 10.22 -5.30
C LYS A 152 -21.78 11.00 -5.22
N GLU A 153 -22.65 10.85 -6.22
CA GLU A 153 -23.94 11.55 -6.25
C GLU A 153 -24.90 11.03 -5.16
N LEU A 154 -24.81 9.76 -4.78
CA LEU A 154 -25.55 9.21 -3.63
C LEU A 154 -25.02 9.76 -2.31
N LEU A 155 -23.70 9.81 -2.13
CA LEU A 155 -23.08 10.32 -0.90
C LEU A 155 -23.40 11.80 -0.66
N LYS A 156 -23.44 12.61 -1.71
CA LYS A 156 -23.84 14.02 -1.64
C LYS A 156 -25.27 14.23 -1.14
N GLN A 157 -26.15 13.23 -1.31
CA GLN A 157 -27.53 13.26 -0.84
C GLN A 157 -27.69 12.74 0.59
N SER A 158 -26.63 12.16 1.17
CA SER A 158 -26.64 11.68 2.55
C SER A 158 -26.79 12.85 3.52
N LYS A 159 -27.64 12.68 4.54
CA LYS A 159 -27.83 13.68 5.61
C LYS A 159 -26.67 13.67 6.61
N ASP A 160 -26.07 12.49 6.83
CA ASP A 160 -25.00 12.27 7.81
C ASP A 160 -23.83 11.49 7.16
N PRO A 161 -23.16 12.05 6.13
CA PRO A 161 -22.10 11.35 5.40
C PRO A 161 -20.93 10.92 6.30
N GLU A 162 -20.64 11.62 7.38
CA GLU A 162 -19.56 11.28 8.33
C GLU A 162 -19.74 9.94 9.05
N ASN A 163 -20.98 9.44 9.10
CA ASN A 163 -21.35 8.17 9.73
C ASN A 163 -21.45 7.02 8.71
N VAL A 164 -21.12 7.27 7.45
CA VAL A 164 -21.11 6.28 6.39
C VAL A 164 -19.67 5.83 6.14
N ALA A 165 -19.45 4.52 6.19
CA ALA A 165 -18.23 3.87 5.76
C ALA A 165 -18.51 3.00 4.54
N LEU A 166 -17.76 3.21 3.46
CA LEU A 166 -17.76 2.36 2.28
C LEU A 166 -16.59 1.38 2.38
N VAL A 167 -16.89 0.09 2.19
CA VAL A 167 -15.87 -0.95 2.05
C VAL A 167 -15.92 -1.44 0.61
N VAL A 168 -14.82 -1.27 -0.10
CA VAL A 168 -14.73 -1.51 -1.53
C VAL A 168 -13.81 -2.71 -1.78
N ASP A 169 -14.43 -3.86 -2.03
CA ASP A 169 -13.75 -5.11 -2.41
C ASP A 169 -13.92 -5.37 -3.92
N ILE A 170 -13.06 -4.74 -4.71
CA ILE A 170 -12.90 -4.95 -6.16
C ILE A 170 -11.41 -5.01 -6.46
N ALA A 171 -11.01 -5.40 -7.69
CA ALA A 171 -9.59 -5.50 -8.04
C ALA A 171 -8.84 -4.17 -7.78
N GLY A 172 -7.60 -4.23 -7.28
CA GLY A 172 -6.95 -3.03 -6.72
C GLY A 172 -6.81 -1.85 -7.68
N ALA A 173 -6.48 -2.08 -8.96
CA ALA A 173 -6.45 -1.00 -9.96
C ALA A 173 -7.83 -0.32 -10.14
N GLU A 174 -8.91 -1.12 -10.11
CA GLU A 174 -10.29 -0.62 -10.17
C GLU A 174 -10.68 0.10 -8.87
N ALA A 175 -10.25 -0.42 -7.71
CA ALA A 175 -10.47 0.18 -6.40
C ALA A 175 -9.86 1.58 -6.32
N VAL A 176 -8.64 1.75 -6.82
CA VAL A 176 -7.99 3.07 -6.94
C VAL A 176 -8.79 4.00 -7.85
N ALA A 177 -9.23 3.52 -9.03
CA ALA A 177 -10.02 4.33 -9.96
C ALA A 177 -11.37 4.77 -9.36
N PHE A 178 -12.06 3.85 -8.66
CA PHE A 178 -13.28 4.15 -7.92
C PHE A 178 -13.02 5.18 -6.83
N GLY A 179 -11.93 5.05 -6.07
CA GLY A 179 -11.53 6.01 -5.04
C GLY A 179 -11.20 7.39 -5.60
N ALA A 180 -10.51 7.46 -6.74
CA ALA A 180 -10.20 8.73 -7.40
C ALA A 180 -11.46 9.52 -7.81
N ALA A 181 -12.52 8.82 -8.22
CA ALA A 181 -13.80 9.45 -8.51
C ALA A 181 -14.48 10.04 -7.26
N LEU A 182 -14.24 9.45 -6.07
CA LEU A 182 -14.81 9.83 -4.78
C LEU A 182 -13.95 10.80 -3.95
N ALA A 183 -12.72 11.09 -4.38
CA ALA A 183 -11.70 11.73 -3.55
C ALA A 183 -12.09 13.13 -3.02
N ASP A 184 -13.05 13.81 -3.63
CA ASP A 184 -13.55 15.12 -3.18
C ASP A 184 -14.75 15.06 -2.24
N VAL A 185 -15.33 13.87 -2.03
CA VAL A 185 -16.49 13.68 -1.13
C VAL A 185 -16.28 12.57 -0.11
N THR A 186 -15.13 11.90 -0.10
CA THR A 186 -14.77 10.85 0.87
C THR A 186 -13.31 10.94 1.28
N HIS A 187 -13.01 10.45 2.49
CA HIS A 187 -11.66 10.17 2.92
C HIS A 187 -11.24 8.77 2.48
N LEU A 188 -10.29 8.71 1.55
CA LEU A 188 -9.75 7.46 1.04
C LEU A 188 -8.83 6.82 2.09
N VAL A 189 -8.98 5.52 2.31
CA VAL A 189 -8.14 4.70 3.17
C VAL A 189 -7.65 3.51 2.34
N ILE A 190 -6.37 3.57 1.94
CA ILE A 190 -5.73 2.48 1.18
C ILE A 190 -5.33 1.35 2.15
N CYS A 191 -5.69 0.11 1.81
CA CYS A 191 -5.37 -1.07 2.62
C CYS A 191 -4.63 -2.14 1.79
N PHE A 192 -3.84 -1.74 0.78
CA PHE A 192 -3.11 -2.65 -0.11
C PHE A 192 -1.83 -3.18 0.56
N ASP A 193 -1.84 -4.46 0.94
CA ASP A 193 -0.78 -5.10 1.73
C ASP A 193 0.07 -6.11 0.93
N ASN A 194 0.35 -5.78 -0.33
CA ASN A 194 1.14 -6.66 -1.20
C ASN A 194 2.29 -5.89 -1.85
N TRP A 195 3.37 -6.58 -2.15
CA TRP A 195 4.45 -6.07 -2.99
C TRP A 195 4.26 -6.55 -4.43
N PRO A 196 4.68 -5.76 -5.44
CA PRO A 196 4.79 -6.21 -6.82
C PRO A 196 5.70 -7.43 -6.94
N HIS A 197 5.27 -8.43 -7.70
CA HIS A 197 6.09 -9.60 -8.03
C HIS A 197 5.69 -10.17 -9.41
N PRO A 198 6.64 -10.58 -10.28
CA PRO A 198 6.32 -11.10 -11.61
C PRO A 198 5.47 -12.37 -11.60
N LEU A 199 5.58 -13.16 -10.53
CA LEU A 199 4.82 -14.38 -10.27
C LEU A 199 3.77 -14.20 -9.16
N GLY A 200 3.47 -12.96 -8.78
CA GLY A 200 2.47 -12.67 -7.77
C GLY A 200 1.07 -13.08 -8.24
N VAL A 201 0.28 -13.66 -7.33
CA VAL A 201 -1.12 -14.04 -7.62
C VAL A 201 -2.01 -12.80 -7.69
N VAL A 202 -1.68 -11.78 -6.90
CA VAL A 202 -2.34 -10.47 -6.92
C VAL A 202 -1.49 -9.53 -7.78
N PRO A 203 -2.05 -8.89 -8.83
CA PRO A 203 -1.30 -7.98 -9.69
C PRO A 203 -1.12 -6.61 -9.02
N SER A 204 -0.43 -6.57 -7.88
CA SER A 204 -0.21 -5.36 -7.07
C SER A 204 0.58 -4.27 -7.81
N GLN A 205 1.38 -4.64 -8.82
CA GLN A 205 1.99 -3.69 -9.76
C GLN A 205 0.94 -2.88 -10.55
N GLU A 206 -0.21 -3.47 -10.86
CA GLU A 206 -1.29 -2.77 -11.56
C GLU A 206 -1.98 -1.80 -10.61
N THR A 207 -2.22 -2.21 -9.36
CA THR A 207 -2.72 -1.31 -8.31
C THR A 207 -1.79 -0.12 -8.13
N LEU A 208 -0.48 -0.34 -8.04
CA LEU A 208 0.51 0.73 -7.93
C LEU A 208 0.55 1.62 -9.18
N GLY A 209 0.48 1.04 -10.37
CA GLY A 209 0.38 1.80 -11.62
C GLY A 209 -0.89 2.66 -11.70
N ALA A 210 -2.02 2.17 -11.19
CA ALA A 210 -3.25 2.94 -11.10
C ALA A 210 -3.11 4.08 -10.07
N MET A 211 -2.42 3.82 -8.95
CA MET A 211 -2.14 4.86 -7.95
C MET A 211 -1.34 6.00 -8.57
N LEU A 212 -0.31 5.70 -9.37
CA LEU A 212 0.48 6.69 -10.10
C LEU A 212 -0.37 7.47 -11.12
N TYR A 213 -1.25 6.79 -11.85
CA TYR A 213 -2.12 7.43 -12.85
C TYR A 213 -3.06 8.47 -12.23
N PHE A 214 -3.63 8.19 -11.06
CA PHE A 214 -4.60 9.08 -10.39
C PHE A 214 -4.01 9.97 -9.29
N ALA A 215 -2.70 9.88 -8.99
CA ALA A 215 -2.11 10.52 -7.82
C ALA A 215 -2.36 12.05 -7.76
N GLU A 216 -2.12 12.74 -8.87
CA GLU A 216 -2.32 14.20 -8.96
C GLU A 216 -3.80 14.58 -8.81
N GLU A 217 -4.70 13.84 -9.47
CA GLU A 217 -6.14 14.07 -9.38
C GLU A 217 -6.66 13.85 -7.96
N VAL A 218 -6.23 12.78 -7.29
CA VAL A 218 -6.59 12.47 -5.91
C VAL A 218 -6.07 13.58 -4.98
N SER A 219 -4.80 13.99 -5.13
CA SER A 219 -4.19 15.08 -4.36
C SER A 219 -4.96 16.39 -4.50
N HIS A 220 -5.45 16.71 -5.71
CA HIS A 220 -6.29 17.88 -5.96
C HIS A 220 -7.68 17.77 -5.34
N LYS A 221 -8.35 16.64 -5.54
CA LYS A 221 -9.71 16.41 -5.06
C LYS A 221 -9.80 16.31 -3.54
N ALA A 222 -8.84 15.64 -2.89
CA ALA A 222 -8.81 15.44 -1.44
C ALA A 222 -8.79 16.76 -0.65
N LYS A 223 -8.30 17.85 -1.25
CA LYS A 223 -8.35 19.21 -0.67
C LYS A 223 -9.78 19.74 -0.51
N ASN A 224 -10.72 19.24 -1.31
CA ASN A 224 -12.12 19.67 -1.29
C ASN A 224 -12.99 18.81 -0.36
N ALA A 225 -12.49 17.65 0.10
CA ALA A 225 -13.23 16.77 1.00
C ALA A 225 -13.43 17.45 2.37
N SER A 226 -14.69 17.64 2.75
CA SER A 226 -15.06 18.15 4.08
C SER A 226 -14.63 17.18 5.17
N ARG A 227 -14.34 17.67 6.39
CA ARG A 227 -14.13 16.80 7.57
C ARG A 227 -15.31 15.90 7.90
N LYS A 228 -16.52 16.28 7.46
CA LYS A 228 -17.75 15.52 7.64
C LYS A 228 -18.02 14.54 6.48
N SER A 229 -17.03 14.27 5.64
CA SER A 229 -17.19 13.33 4.53
C SER A 229 -17.16 11.88 5.03
N SER A 230 -17.74 10.99 4.23
CA SER A 230 -17.68 9.54 4.43
C SER A 230 -16.24 9.02 4.35
N SER A 231 -16.00 7.82 4.86
CA SER A 231 -14.73 7.12 4.68
C SER A 231 -14.87 5.97 3.68
N SER A 232 -13.84 5.74 2.87
CA SER A 232 -13.81 4.66 1.87
C SER A 232 -12.57 3.81 2.05
N PHE A 233 -12.74 2.53 2.38
CA PHE A 233 -11.67 1.56 2.60
C PHE A 233 -11.51 0.66 1.37
N PHE A 234 -10.29 0.56 0.85
CA PHE A 234 -9.95 -0.23 -0.33
C PHE A 234 -9.08 -1.42 0.06
N THR A 235 -9.61 -2.63 -0.06
CA THR A 235 -9.08 -3.80 0.67
C THR A 235 -8.40 -4.86 -0.20
N ARG A 236 -8.19 -4.63 -1.51
CA ARG A 236 -7.70 -5.67 -2.43
C ARG A 236 -6.72 -5.15 -3.47
#